data_AF-A0AAV0V8V2-F1
#
_entry.id   AF-A0AAV0V8V2-F1
#
_cell.length_a   1.000
_cell.length_b   1.000
_cell.length_c   1.000
_cell.angle_alpha   90.00
_cell.angle_beta   90.00
_cell.angle_gamma   90.00
#
_symmetry.space_group_name_H-M   'P 1'
#
loop_
_entity.id
_entity.type
_entity.pdbx_description
1 polymer ?
#
loop_
_entity_poly.entity_id
_entity_poly.type
_entity_poly.pdbx_seq_one_letter_code
_entity_poly.pdbx_strand_id
1 'polypeptide(L)'
;MTQSLRAGTRHMSGATEQEAKEQMHRWTTISKAMIGFTAVYTVYAIGDHLRHEHHEEDKPEYSYLKMRTKPFPWPESNCDFLDRECRAKAREAKKALE
;
A
#
# COMPACT_ATOMS: atom_id res chain seq x y z
N MET A 1 25.14 67.20 -2.39
CA MET A 1 25.23 65.73 -2.56
C MET A 1 23.81 65.19 -2.66
N THR A 2 23.33 64.88 -3.86
CA THR A 2 22.01 64.28 -4.09
C THR A 2 22.19 62.79 -4.31
N GLN A 3 21.90 61.99 -3.27
CA GLN A 3 21.94 60.53 -3.34
C GLN A 3 20.69 60.04 -4.10
N SER A 4 20.91 59.38 -5.24
CA SER A 4 19.83 58.77 -6.03
C SER A 4 19.25 57.58 -5.26
N LEU A 5 17.99 57.69 -4.86
CA LEU A 5 17.17 56.58 -4.40
C LEU A 5 16.83 55.70 -5.60
N ARG A 6 17.79 54.88 -6.06
CA ARG A 6 17.47 53.72 -6.91
C ARG A 6 16.71 52.74 -6.01
N ALA A 7 15.38 52.79 -6.07
CA ALA A 7 14.51 51.81 -5.47
C ALA A 7 14.87 50.43 -6.01
N GLY A 8 15.56 49.63 -5.20
CA GLY A 8 15.76 48.22 -5.48
C GLY A 8 14.39 47.54 -5.52
N THR A 9 13.97 47.13 -6.71
CA THR A 9 12.78 46.28 -6.89
C THR A 9 13.01 44.98 -6.13
N ARG A 10 12.35 44.84 -4.98
CA ARG A 10 12.27 43.56 -4.27
C ARG A 10 11.43 42.62 -5.13
N HIS A 11 12.07 41.66 -5.79
CA HIS A 11 11.37 40.55 -6.45
C HIS A 11 10.70 39.68 -5.37
N MET A 12 9.46 40.02 -5.01
CA MET A 12 8.67 39.36 -3.96
C MET A 12 7.76 38.25 -4.51
N SER A 13 8.24 37.40 -5.42
CA SER A 13 7.46 36.26 -5.91
C SER A 13 8.38 35.13 -6.37
N GLY A 14 8.12 33.92 -5.84
CA GLY A 14 8.99 32.76 -5.88
C GLY A 14 9.29 32.23 -7.29
N ALA A 15 10.58 32.01 -7.54
CA ALA A 15 11.18 31.46 -8.76
C ALA A 15 10.97 32.28 -10.05
N THR A 16 12.07 32.57 -10.74
CA THR A 16 12.05 32.98 -12.15
C THR A 16 11.45 31.87 -13.01
N GLU A 17 10.93 32.22 -14.20
CA GLU A 17 10.36 31.23 -15.14
C GLU A 17 11.35 30.09 -15.45
N GLN A 18 12.64 30.41 -15.54
CA GLN A 18 13.70 29.46 -15.80
C GLN A 18 13.90 28.51 -14.61
N GLU A 19 13.97 29.04 -13.38
CA GLU A 19 14.05 28.22 -12.16
C GLU A 19 12.83 27.31 -12.00
N ALA A 20 11.63 27.78 -12.37
CA ALA A 20 10.41 26.98 -12.33
C ALA A 20 10.46 25.79 -13.31
N LYS A 21 10.96 26.01 -14.53
CA LYS A 21 11.14 24.95 -15.54
C LYS A 21 12.16 23.91 -15.08
N GLU A 22 13.27 24.35 -14.48
CA GLU A 22 14.30 23.45 -13.95
C GLU A 22 13.79 22.60 -12.79
N GLN A 23 13.02 23.20 -11.87
CA GLN A 23 12.39 22.45 -10.77
C GLN A 23 11.37 21.42 -11.27
N MET A 24 10.51 21.79 -12.24
CA MET A 24 9.59 20.86 -12.87
C MET A 24 10.33 19.69 -13.54
N HIS A 25 11.37 19.98 -14.32
CA HIS A 25 12.14 18.97 -15.02
C HIS A 25 12.82 17.99 -14.04
N ARG A 26 13.42 18.52 -12.98
CA ARG A 26 14.08 17.72 -11.93
C ARG A 26 13.09 16.74 -11.28
N TRP A 27 11.95 17.25 -10.79
CA TRP A 27 10.98 16.39 -10.12
C TRP A 27 10.30 15.40 -11.07
N THR A 28 10.03 15.79 -12.31
CA THR A 28 9.52 14.87 -13.34
C THR A 28 10.50 13.71 -13.58
N THR A 29 11.80 14.02 -13.65
CA THR A 29 12.84 13.00 -13.86
C THR A 29 12.93 12.05 -12.67
N ILE A 30 12.92 12.58 -11.45
CA ILE A 30 12.92 11.79 -10.21
C ILE A 30 11.68 10.89 -10.16
N SER A 31 10.50 11.42 -10.44
CA SER A 31 9.26 10.64 -10.46
C SER A 31 9.31 9.51 -11.48
N LYS A 32 9.83 9.75 -12.68
CA LYS A 32 10.04 8.69 -13.69
C LYS A 32 10.97 7.59 -13.19
N ALA A 33 12.06 7.96 -12.51
CA ALA A 33 12.97 6.99 -11.92
C ALA A 33 12.28 6.17 -10.82
N MET A 34 11.50 6.80 -9.94
CA MET A 34 10.75 6.12 -8.89
C MET A 34 9.69 5.18 -9.44
N ILE A 35 8.99 5.56 -10.52
CA ILE A 35 8.04 4.68 -11.22
C ILE A 35 8.76 3.44 -11.77
N GLY A 36 9.94 3.61 -12.37
CA GLY A 36 10.75 2.48 -12.83
C GLY A 36 11.14 1.55 -11.68
N PHE A 37 11.58 2.11 -10.56
CA PHE A 37 11.93 1.34 -9.36
C PHE A 37 10.74 0.57 -8.79
N THR A 38 9.58 1.23 -8.61
CA THR A 38 8.39 0.57 -8.08
C THR A 38 7.91 -0.53 -9.00
N ALA A 39 7.94 -0.34 -10.32
CA ALA A 39 7.59 -1.38 -11.28
C ALA A 39 8.47 -2.64 -11.13
N VAL A 40 9.79 -2.48 -11.02
CA VAL A 40 10.72 -3.60 -10.81
C VAL A 40 10.43 -4.31 -9.47
N TYR A 41 10.25 -3.54 -8.40
CA TYR A 41 9.95 -4.10 -7.08
C TYR A 41 8.60 -4.85 -7.07
N THR A 42 7.58 -4.33 -7.78
CA THR A 42 6.29 -5.01 -7.92
C THR A 42 6.42 -6.36 -8.60
N VAL A 43 7.18 -6.46 -9.69
CA VAL A 43 7.42 -7.76 -10.36
C VAL A 43 8.13 -8.74 -9.44
N TYR A 44 9.14 -8.26 -8.69
CA TYR A 44 9.82 -9.07 -7.68
C TYR A 44 8.84 -9.58 -6.60
N ALA A 45 8.04 -8.68 -6.02
CA ALA A 45 7.08 -9.02 -4.97
C ALA A 45 5.99 -9.99 -5.44
N ILE A 46 5.51 -9.84 -6.68
CA ILE A 46 4.58 -10.82 -7.30
C ILE A 46 5.28 -12.18 -7.45
N GLY A 47 6.52 -12.19 -7.95
CA GLY A 47 7.29 -13.42 -8.11
C GLY A 47 7.53 -14.15 -6.78
N ASP A 48 7.79 -13.43 -5.71
CA ASP A 48 7.87 -13.97 -4.36
C ASP A 48 6.49 -14.44 -3.86
N HIS A 49 5.42 -13.67 -4.11
CA HIS A 49 4.07 -14.01 -3.68
C HIS A 49 3.54 -15.31 -4.27
N LEU A 50 3.82 -15.55 -5.55
CA LEU A 50 3.42 -16.77 -6.24
C LEU A 50 4.24 -18.01 -5.83
N ARG A 51 5.34 -17.83 -5.08
CA ARG A 51 6.28 -18.90 -4.72
C ARG A 51 6.27 -19.25 -3.24
N HIS A 52 5.72 -18.40 -2.36
CA HIS A 52 5.50 -18.81 -0.99
C HIS A 52 4.27 -19.70 -0.89
N GLU A 53 4.44 -20.88 -0.31
CA GLU A 53 3.31 -21.66 0.16
C GLU A 53 2.67 -20.88 1.32
N HIS A 54 1.34 -20.75 1.31
CA HIS A 54 0.60 -20.48 2.53
C HIS A 54 0.77 -21.72 3.40
N HIS A 55 1.87 -21.77 4.16
CA HIS A 55 2.00 -22.72 5.23
C HIS A 55 0.81 -22.43 6.16
N GLU A 56 -0.24 -23.26 6.06
CA GLU A 56 -0.95 -23.65 7.26
C GLU A 56 0.15 -24.25 8.13
N GLU A 57 0.82 -23.39 8.90
CA GLU A 57 1.68 -23.89 9.96
C GLU A 57 0.75 -24.83 10.72
N ASP A 58 1.09 -26.13 10.74
CA ASP A 58 0.48 -27.18 11.55
C ASP A 58 0.69 -26.82 13.03
N LYS A 59 0.16 -25.66 13.42
CA LYS A 59 0.16 -25.13 14.75
C LYS A 59 -0.78 -26.04 15.50
N PRO A 60 -0.32 -26.62 16.62
CA PRO A 60 -1.22 -27.23 17.57
C PRO A 60 -2.39 -26.28 17.85
N GLU A 61 -3.58 -26.85 18.08
CA GLU A 61 -4.74 -26.05 18.45
C GLU A 61 -4.51 -25.46 19.85
N TYR A 62 -3.89 -24.28 19.88
CA TYR A 62 -3.64 -23.57 21.12
C TYR A 62 -4.92 -22.91 21.60
N SER A 63 -5.24 -23.06 22.89
CA SER A 63 -6.47 -22.54 23.51
C SER A 63 -6.64 -21.02 23.42
N TYR A 64 -5.56 -20.28 23.17
CA TYR A 64 -5.57 -18.83 23.00
C TYR A 64 -5.74 -18.39 21.54
N LEU A 65 -5.57 -19.30 20.57
CA LEU A 65 -5.83 -19.01 19.15
C LEU A 65 -7.29 -19.31 18.82
N LYS A 66 -7.84 -18.55 17.87
CA LYS A 66 -9.25 -18.68 17.42
C LYS A 66 -10.28 -18.65 18.57
N MET A 67 -9.94 -18.02 19.71
CA MET A 67 -10.87 -17.90 20.84
C MET A 67 -12.13 -17.12 20.42
N ARG A 68 -13.29 -17.75 20.58
CA ARG A 68 -14.61 -17.20 20.20
C ARG A 68 -15.59 -17.36 21.36
N THR A 69 -15.87 -16.27 22.06
CA THR A 69 -16.92 -16.22 23.10
C THR A 69 -18.29 -15.84 22.56
N LYS A 70 -18.34 -15.25 21.36
CA LYS A 70 -19.56 -14.86 20.65
C LYS A 70 -19.38 -15.12 19.14
N PRO A 71 -20.40 -15.64 18.45
CA PRO A 71 -20.36 -15.81 17.00
C PRO A 71 -20.30 -14.46 16.29
N PHE A 72 -19.67 -14.44 15.12
CA PHE A 72 -19.70 -13.28 14.25
C PHE A 72 -21.08 -13.07 13.62
N PRO A 73 -21.42 -11.82 13.21
CA PRO A 73 -22.75 -11.48 12.69
C PRO A 73 -22.97 -11.86 11.21
N TRP A 74 -22.14 -12.71 10.61
CA TRP A 74 -22.27 -13.18 9.23
C TRP A 74 -22.50 -14.70 9.16
N PRO A 75 -22.92 -15.26 8.01
CA PRO A 75 -23.36 -16.66 7.90
C PRO A 75 -22.29 -17.68 8.33
N GLU A 76 -21.05 -17.52 7.88
CA GLU A 76 -19.92 -18.34 8.34
C GLU A 76 -19.37 -17.79 9.67
N SER A 77 -20.18 -17.87 10.73
CA SER A 77 -19.97 -17.16 12.00
C SER A 77 -18.70 -17.52 12.78
N ASN A 78 -18.03 -18.60 12.38
CA ASN A 78 -16.76 -19.07 12.95
C ASN A 78 -15.53 -18.63 12.14
N CYS A 79 -15.71 -18.01 10.97
CA CYS A 79 -14.62 -17.51 10.13
C CYS A 79 -14.45 -16.01 10.28
N ASP A 80 -13.22 -15.51 10.30
CA ASP A 80 -12.93 -14.08 10.42
C ASP A 80 -13.39 -13.27 9.19
N PHE A 81 -13.29 -11.93 9.28
CA PHE A 81 -13.77 -11.05 8.22
C PHE A 81 -13.03 -11.24 6.89
N LEU A 82 -11.70 -11.42 6.95
CA LEU A 82 -10.83 -11.58 5.77
C LEU A 82 -10.34 -13.02 5.56
N ASP A 83 -10.85 -13.97 6.34
CA ASP A 83 -10.48 -15.38 6.24
C ASP A 83 -11.29 -16.05 5.11
N ARG A 84 -10.74 -15.93 3.90
CA ARG A 84 -11.38 -16.46 2.68
C ARG A 84 -11.35 -17.98 2.65
N GLU A 85 -10.29 -18.59 3.16
CA GLU A 85 -10.10 -20.04 3.15
C GLU A 85 -11.06 -20.74 4.12
N CYS A 86 -11.20 -20.24 5.35
CA CYS A 86 -12.20 -20.75 6.29
C CYS A 86 -13.61 -20.69 5.69
N ARG A 87 -13.96 -19.58 5.03
CA ARG A 87 -15.28 -19.44 4.39
C ARG A 87 -15.46 -20.42 3.24
N ALA A 88 -14.43 -20.64 2.42
CA ALA A 88 -14.49 -21.63 1.34
C ALA A 88 -14.73 -23.04 1.91
N LYS A 89 -13.92 -23.45 2.90
CA LYS A 89 -14.06 -24.75 3.58
C LYS A 89 -15.43 -24.91 4.25
N ALA A 90 -15.93 -23.88 4.95
CA ALA A 90 -17.24 -23.90 5.60
C ALA A 90 -18.39 -24.06 4.60
N ARG A 91 -18.30 -23.41 3.43
CA ARG A 91 -19.30 -23.54 2.36
C ARG A 91 -19.26 -24.90 1.69
N GLU A 92 -18.06 -25.44 1.43
CA GLU A 92 -17.89 -26.78 0.87
C GLU A 92 -18.42 -27.85 1.83
N ALA A 93 -18.09 -27.75 3.12
CA ALA A 93 -18.61 -28.64 4.15
C ALA A 93 -20.15 -28.57 4.23
N LYS A 94 -20.73 -27.37 4.14
CA LYS A 94 -22.18 -27.21 4.09
C LYS A 94 -22.80 -27.91 2.89
N LYS A 95 -22.23 -27.73 1.69
CA LYS A 95 -22.70 -28.39 0.46
C LYS A 95 -22.60 -29.91 0.52
N ALA A 96 -21.57 -30.44 1.17
CA ALA A 96 -21.39 -31.89 1.31
C ALA A 96 -22.42 -32.55 2.27
N LEU A 97 -23.11 -31.74 3.08
CA LEU A 97 -24.15 -32.16 4.00
C LEU A 97 -25.58 -31.96 3.45
N GLU A 98 -25.73 -31.31 2.29
CA GLU A 98 -26.99 -31.12 1.55
C GLU A 98 -27.21 -32.24 0.53
#